data_AF-A0A958DUV8-F1
#
_entry.id   AF-A0A958DUV8-F1
#
_cell.length_a   1.000
_cell.length_b   1.000
_cell.length_c   1.000
_cell.angle_alpha   90.00
_cell.angle_beta   90.00
_cell.angle_gamma   90.00
#
_symmetry.space_group_name_H-M   'P 1'
#
loop_
_entity.id
_entity.type
_entity.pdbx_description
1 polymer ?
#
loop_
_entity_poly.entity_id
_entity_poly.type
_entity_poly.pdbx_seq_one_letter_code
_entity_poly.pdbx_strand_id
1 'polypeptide(L)'
;IKDFAAFPELVFLNRFDFFVPILFGIILWIIGALLESYVPGLGTNGGQLFVWGFFISTVFLMHGTLFINSLSHMLGNRRFDTDDDSRNNPVLAAITLGEGWHNNHHRYAHSARQGFYWWEFDVTYYLLRAMSVCGLIWDLKPVPAHVYEEAAAAKQSKSET
;
A
#
# COMPACT_ATOMS: atom_id res chain seq x y z
N ILE A 1 10.28 5.06 17.27
CA ILE A 1 10.70 3.64 17.21
C ILE A 1 12.23 3.64 17.12
N LYS A 2 12.94 2.89 17.98
CA LYS A 2 14.41 2.97 18.08
C LYS A 2 15.11 2.63 16.75
N ASP A 3 14.59 1.64 16.03
CA ASP A 3 15.17 1.19 14.76
C ASP A 3 15.12 2.26 13.67
N PHE A 4 14.04 3.07 13.61
CA PHE A 4 13.93 4.16 12.62
C PHE A 4 14.80 5.37 12.97
N ALA A 5 15.14 5.56 14.24
CA ALA A 5 15.98 6.69 14.66
C ALA A 5 17.44 6.55 14.19
N ALA A 6 17.84 5.36 13.73
CA ALA A 6 19.15 5.13 13.14
C ALA A 6 19.33 5.79 11.75
N PHE A 7 18.23 6.21 11.10
CA PHE A 7 18.24 6.80 9.75
C PHE A 7 18.00 8.31 9.82
N PRO A 8 19.05 9.15 9.65
CA PRO A 8 18.95 10.61 9.77
C PRO A 8 17.91 11.24 8.82
N GLU A 9 17.72 10.68 7.63
CA GLU A 9 16.74 11.10 6.65
C GLU A 9 15.31 10.92 7.14
N LEU A 10 15.00 9.81 7.83
CA LEU A 10 13.68 9.58 8.42
C LEU A 10 13.44 10.52 9.60
N VAL A 11 14.47 10.78 10.41
CA VAL A 11 14.41 11.75 11.51
C VAL A 11 14.17 13.16 10.98
N PHE A 12 14.85 13.54 9.89
CA PHE A 12 14.65 14.81 9.22
C PHE A 12 13.22 14.96 8.70
N LEU A 13 12.73 13.96 7.95
CA LEU A 13 11.36 13.97 7.41
C LEU A 13 10.31 14.03 8.52
N ASN A 14 10.51 13.34 9.64
CA ASN A 14 9.61 13.40 10.78
C ASN A 14 9.65 14.75 11.50
N ARG A 15 10.80 15.43 11.55
CA ARG A 15 10.94 16.75 12.16
C ARG A 15 10.37 17.87 11.29
N PHE A 16 10.45 17.70 9.97
CA PHE A 16 10.00 18.65 8.97
C PHE A 16 8.96 18.00 8.05
N ASP A 17 7.93 17.41 8.64
CA ASP A 17 6.85 16.69 7.96
C ASP A 17 6.07 17.56 6.97
N PHE A 18 6.02 18.87 7.17
CA PHE A 18 5.45 19.83 6.21
C PHE A 18 6.32 20.07 4.97
N PHE A 19 7.62 19.75 5.02
CA PHE A 19 8.56 20.08 3.95
C PHE A 19 8.20 19.37 2.64
N VAL A 20 7.99 18.05 2.67
CA VAL A 20 7.69 17.26 1.48
C VAL A 20 6.33 17.65 0.86
N PRO A 21 5.23 17.79 1.62
CA PRO A 21 3.96 18.25 1.08
C PRO A 21 4.04 19.67 0.47
N ILE A 22 4.70 20.63 1.13
CA ILE A 22 4.86 21.98 0.58
C ILE A 22 5.67 21.95 -0.72
N LEU A 23 6.79 21.22 -0.74
CA LEU A 23 7.62 21.08 -1.93
C LEU A 23 6.83 20.45 -3.09
N PHE A 24 6.07 19.38 -2.82
CA PHE A 24 5.22 18.74 -3.82
C PHE A 24 4.15 19.70 -4.37
N GLY A 25 3.52 20.49 -3.51
CA GLY A 25 2.56 21.52 -3.92
C GLY A 25 3.17 22.58 -4.85
N ILE A 26 4.37 23.07 -4.51
CA ILE A 26 5.11 24.03 -5.34
C ILE A 26 5.47 23.41 -6.68
N ILE A 27 5.94 22.16 -6.70
CA ILE A 27 6.28 21.44 -7.94
C ILE A 27 5.04 21.33 -8.85
N LEU A 28 3.88 20.94 -8.30
CA LEU A 28 2.63 20.87 -9.07
C LEU A 28 2.23 22.23 -9.63
N TRP A 29 2.37 23.30 -8.85
CA TRP A 29 2.09 24.65 -9.34
C TRP A 29 2.99 25.03 -10.52
N ILE A 30 4.31 24.82 -10.38
CA ILE A 30 5.29 25.14 -11.42
C ILE A 30 5.00 24.32 -12.68
N ILE A 31 4.79 23.02 -12.55
CA ILE A 31 4.45 22.15 -13.70
C ILE A 31 3.17 22.65 -14.37
N GLY A 32 2.13 23.01 -13.61
CA GLY A 32 0.89 23.53 -14.17
C GLY A 32 1.09 24.84 -14.94
N ALA A 33 1.91 25.77 -14.43
CA ALA A 33 2.25 27.01 -15.11
C ALA A 33 3.10 26.79 -16.38
N LEU A 34 3.99 25.79 -16.37
CA LEU A 34 4.73 25.38 -17.55
C LEU A 34 3.80 24.75 -18.60
N LEU A 35 2.87 23.89 -18.20
CA LEU A 35 1.90 23.29 -19.11
C LEU A 35 0.98 24.33 -19.75
N GLU A 36 0.55 25.34 -18.98
CA GLU A 36 -0.19 26.49 -19.51
C GLU A 36 0.59 27.22 -20.62
N SER A 37 1.91 27.39 -20.41
CA SER A 37 2.78 28.13 -21.34
C SER A 37 3.17 27.34 -22.58
N TYR A 38 3.52 26.05 -22.42
CA TYR A 38 4.11 25.22 -23.49
C TYR A 38 3.10 24.29 -24.16
N VAL A 39 2.00 23.95 -23.49
CA VAL A 39 0.96 23.03 -24.00
C VAL A 39 -0.45 23.58 -23.66
N PRO A 40 -0.79 24.80 -24.12
CA PRO A 40 -2.04 25.46 -23.74
C PRO A 40 -3.30 24.67 -24.12
N GLY A 41 -3.21 23.76 -25.09
CA GLY A 41 -4.31 22.86 -25.48
C GLY A 41 -4.82 21.93 -24.38
N LEU A 42 -4.06 21.75 -23.28
CA LEU A 42 -4.52 20.99 -22.12
C LEU A 42 -5.53 21.75 -21.24
N GLY A 43 -5.62 23.08 -21.39
CA GLY A 43 -6.56 23.90 -20.61
C GLY A 43 -6.36 23.81 -19.10
N THR A 44 -5.11 23.62 -18.66
CA THR A 44 -4.72 23.58 -17.23
C THR A 44 -3.79 24.74 -16.91
N ASN A 45 -3.65 25.05 -15.62
CA ASN A 45 -2.71 26.04 -15.09
C ASN A 45 -2.15 25.58 -13.74
N GLY A 46 -1.26 26.40 -13.16
CA GLY A 46 -0.63 26.10 -11.87
C GLY A 46 -1.62 25.83 -10.75
N GLY A 47 -2.64 26.68 -10.61
CA GLY A 47 -3.67 26.53 -9.58
C GLY A 47 -4.52 25.28 -9.77
N GLN A 48 -4.93 25.00 -11.01
CA GLN A 48 -5.72 23.81 -11.32
C GLN A 48 -4.95 22.53 -11.05
N LEU A 49 -3.69 22.44 -11.50
CA LEU A 49 -2.88 21.25 -11.26
C LEU A 49 -2.56 21.07 -9.77
N PHE A 50 -2.35 22.17 -9.04
CA PHE A 50 -2.18 22.11 -7.58
C PHE A 50 -3.45 21.61 -6.88
N VAL A 51 -4.63 22.16 -7.18
CA VAL A 51 -5.88 21.73 -6.53
C VAL A 51 -6.22 20.26 -6.84
N TRP A 52 -6.14 19.85 -8.10
CA TRP A 52 -6.48 18.49 -8.51
C TRP A 52 -5.41 17.47 -8.09
N GLY A 53 -4.14 17.79 -8.33
CA GLY A 53 -3.02 16.88 -8.06
C GLY A 53 -2.64 16.78 -6.59
N PHE A 54 -2.87 17.83 -5.80
CA PHE A 54 -2.57 17.82 -4.36
C PHE A 54 -3.82 17.52 -3.54
N PHE A 55 -4.77 18.45 -3.46
CA PHE A 55 -5.88 18.38 -2.51
C PHE A 55 -6.89 17.30 -2.86
N ILE A 56 -7.43 17.34 -4.08
CA ILE A 56 -8.47 16.39 -4.49
C ILE A 56 -7.91 14.97 -4.49
N SER A 57 -6.75 14.76 -5.12
CA SER A 57 -6.07 13.45 -5.10
C SER A 57 -5.83 12.93 -3.67
N THR A 58 -5.34 13.77 -2.76
CA THR A 58 -5.10 13.36 -1.36
C THR A 58 -6.40 12.99 -0.66
N VAL A 59 -7.48 13.76 -0.85
CA VAL A 59 -8.79 13.44 -0.27
C VAL A 59 -9.29 12.09 -0.77
N PHE A 60 -9.23 11.83 -2.08
CA PHE A 60 -9.64 10.55 -2.65
C PHE A 60 -8.76 9.38 -2.16
N LEU A 61 -7.44 9.58 -2.08
CA LEU A 61 -6.52 8.58 -1.54
C LEU A 61 -6.87 8.24 -0.09
N MET A 62 -7.04 9.26 0.76
CA MET A 62 -7.39 9.07 2.17
C MET A 62 -8.73 8.33 2.34
N HIS A 63 -9.75 8.73 1.59
CA HIS A 63 -11.05 8.04 1.64
C HIS A 63 -10.92 6.61 1.12
N GLY A 64 -10.19 6.38 0.04
CA GLY A 64 -9.95 5.06 -0.53
C GLY A 64 -9.27 4.12 0.48
N THR A 65 -8.16 4.56 1.09
CA THR A 65 -7.43 3.76 2.08
C THR A 65 -8.29 3.44 3.30
N LEU A 66 -8.95 4.44 3.89
CA LEU A 66 -9.77 4.24 5.09
C LEU A 66 -11.01 3.38 4.81
N PHE A 67 -11.69 3.64 3.69
CA PHE A 67 -12.87 2.89 3.29
C PHE A 67 -12.54 1.42 2.99
N ILE A 68 -11.45 1.17 2.26
CA ILE A 68 -11.07 -0.20 1.91
C ILE A 68 -10.55 -0.95 3.13
N ASN A 69 -9.91 -0.26 4.09
CA ASN A 69 -9.59 -0.85 5.39
C ASN A 69 -10.86 -1.39 6.07
N SER A 70 -11.92 -0.57 6.15
CA SER A 70 -13.21 -1.03 6.70
C SER A 70 -13.81 -2.21 5.93
N LEU A 71 -13.82 -2.16 4.59
CA LEU A 71 -14.33 -3.27 3.78
C LEU A 71 -13.51 -4.56 3.96
N SER A 72 -12.20 -4.45 4.17
CA SER A 72 -11.31 -5.59 4.41
C SER A 72 -11.58 -6.26 5.76
N HIS A 73 -12.28 -5.59 6.68
CA HIS A 73 -12.82 -6.19 7.90
C HIS A 73 -14.28 -6.62 7.79
N MET A 74 -14.94 -6.48 6.64
CA MET A 74 -16.37 -6.79 6.45
C MET A 74 -16.61 -7.85 5.36
N LEU A 75 -15.83 -7.84 4.29
CA LEU A 75 -16.06 -8.64 3.09
C LEU A 75 -14.87 -9.53 2.76
N GLY A 76 -15.14 -10.80 2.48
CA GLY A 76 -14.14 -11.77 2.05
C GLY A 76 -14.05 -12.99 2.97
N ASN A 77 -12.93 -13.69 2.87
CA ASN A 77 -12.73 -14.97 3.56
C ASN A 77 -11.64 -14.86 4.64
N ARG A 78 -11.87 -15.54 5.78
CA ARG A 78 -10.87 -15.71 6.84
C ARG A 78 -10.16 -17.04 6.67
N ARG A 79 -8.89 -16.98 6.29
CA ARG A 79 -8.00 -18.14 6.16
C ARG A 79 -7.35 -18.46 7.50
N PHE A 80 -6.90 -17.44 8.19
CA PHE A 80 -6.22 -17.51 9.47
C PHE A 80 -7.13 -17.02 10.58
N ASP A 81 -6.96 -17.62 11.75
CA ASP A 81 -7.59 -17.13 12.97
C ASP A 81 -6.71 -16.01 13.54
N THR A 82 -7.23 -14.79 13.49
CA THR A 82 -6.58 -13.57 13.97
C THR A 82 -7.49 -12.90 15.01
N ASP A 83 -6.94 -12.11 15.91
CA ASP A 83 -7.67 -11.44 17.00
C ASP A 83 -8.62 -10.31 16.54
N ASP A 84 -8.82 -10.16 15.23
CA ASP A 84 -9.68 -9.16 14.61
C ASP A 84 -10.53 -9.74 13.49
N ASP A 85 -11.34 -8.93 12.83
CA ASP A 85 -12.23 -9.35 11.73
C ASP A 85 -11.61 -9.24 10.32
N SER A 86 -10.28 -9.18 10.19
CA SER A 86 -9.62 -9.05 8.88
C SER A 86 -10.00 -10.20 7.92
N ARG A 87 -10.18 -9.89 6.64
CA ARG A 87 -10.62 -10.82 5.58
C ARG A 87 -9.79 -10.65 4.32
N ASN A 88 -9.59 -11.75 3.59
CA ASN A 88 -8.99 -11.75 2.26
C ASN A 88 -10.06 -11.55 1.19
N ASN A 89 -9.86 -10.58 0.29
CA ASN A 89 -10.76 -10.28 -0.80
C ASN A 89 -9.99 -9.95 -2.10
N PRO A 90 -10.10 -10.78 -3.16
CA PRO A 90 -9.35 -10.58 -4.40
C PRO A 90 -9.74 -9.32 -5.17
N VAL A 91 -11.00 -8.89 -5.07
CA VAL A 91 -11.47 -7.66 -5.73
C VAL A 91 -10.88 -6.44 -5.04
N LEU A 92 -10.91 -6.43 -3.70
CA LEU A 92 -10.24 -5.36 -2.95
C LEU A 92 -8.76 -5.36 -3.23
N ALA A 93 -8.09 -6.52 -3.25
CA ALA A 93 -6.66 -6.63 -3.51
C ALA A 93 -6.27 -6.07 -4.89
N ALA A 94 -7.10 -6.26 -5.92
CA ALA A 94 -6.87 -5.67 -7.23
C ALA A 94 -6.98 -4.13 -7.22
N ILE A 95 -7.96 -3.58 -6.50
CA ILE A 95 -8.19 -2.13 -6.40
C ILE A 95 -7.11 -1.45 -5.55
N THR A 96 -6.67 -2.11 -4.47
CA THR A 96 -5.66 -1.59 -3.54
C THR A 96 -4.25 -2.09 -3.79
N LEU A 97 -4.01 -2.69 -4.95
CA LEU A 97 -2.67 -3.11 -5.36
C LEU A 97 -2.01 -4.13 -4.40
N GLY A 98 -2.80 -4.88 -3.63
CA GLY A 98 -2.35 -5.92 -2.71
C GLY A 98 -3.03 -5.92 -1.34
N GLU A 99 -3.47 -4.76 -0.83
CA GLU A 99 -3.94 -4.61 0.57
C GLU A 99 -5.18 -5.45 0.93
N GLY A 100 -5.95 -5.88 -0.07
CA GLY A 100 -7.11 -6.74 0.13
C GLY A 100 -6.78 -8.16 0.60
N TRP A 101 -5.51 -8.58 0.62
CA TRP A 101 -5.06 -9.79 1.32
C TRP A 101 -4.88 -9.54 2.83
N HIS A 102 -5.90 -8.94 3.43
CA HIS A 102 -5.80 -8.31 4.74
C HIS A 102 -5.68 -9.33 5.87
N ASN A 103 -6.40 -10.45 5.81
CA ASN A 103 -6.28 -11.53 6.80
C ASN A 103 -4.90 -12.22 6.75
N ASN A 104 -4.30 -12.34 5.56
CA ASN A 104 -2.91 -12.78 5.45
C ASN A 104 -1.96 -11.77 6.13
N HIS A 105 -2.09 -10.48 5.81
CA HIS A 105 -1.25 -9.43 6.39
C HIS A 105 -1.35 -9.40 7.92
N HIS A 106 -2.56 -9.47 8.47
CA HIS A 106 -2.78 -9.48 9.91
C HIS A 106 -2.27 -10.75 10.59
N ARG A 107 -2.28 -11.89 9.89
CA ARG A 107 -1.64 -13.10 10.42
C ARG A 107 -0.13 -12.96 10.48
N TYR A 108 0.51 -12.44 9.42
CA TYR A 108 1.98 -12.37 9.36
C TYR A 108 2.47 -11.11 8.62
N ALA A 109 2.40 -9.97 9.30
CA ALA A 109 2.76 -8.65 8.77
C ALA A 109 4.27 -8.49 8.49
N HIS A 110 5.10 -9.41 8.97
CA HIS A 110 6.55 -9.40 8.75
C HIS A 110 6.95 -9.88 7.33
N SER A 111 6.04 -10.52 6.58
CA SER A 111 6.27 -10.87 5.18
C SER A 111 6.27 -9.63 4.28
N ALA A 112 7.19 -9.58 3.31
CA ALA A 112 7.24 -8.54 2.29
C ALA A 112 6.07 -8.60 1.28
N ARG A 113 5.34 -9.73 1.23
CA ARG A 113 4.13 -9.90 0.40
C ARG A 113 2.89 -10.07 1.28
N GLN A 114 1.77 -9.50 0.85
CA GLN A 114 0.47 -9.63 1.51
C GLN A 114 -0.33 -10.79 0.91
N GLY A 115 -0.28 -10.98 -0.41
CA GLY A 115 -0.75 -12.22 -1.01
C GLY A 115 0.24 -13.33 -0.69
N PHE A 116 -0.12 -14.43 -0.04
CA PHE A 116 0.80 -15.51 0.36
C PHE A 116 0.95 -16.60 -0.71
N TYR A 117 -0.04 -16.76 -1.57
CA TYR A 117 -0.04 -17.81 -2.60
C TYR A 117 0.20 -17.23 -4.00
N TRP A 118 0.61 -18.08 -4.96
CA TRP A 118 0.99 -17.60 -6.30
C TRP A 118 -0.19 -16.99 -7.09
N TRP A 119 -1.42 -17.42 -6.79
CA TRP A 119 -2.66 -16.87 -7.39
C TRP A 119 -3.15 -15.59 -6.72
N GLU A 120 -2.52 -15.17 -5.61
CA GLU A 120 -2.89 -13.96 -4.89
C GLU A 120 -2.13 -12.77 -5.47
N PHE A 121 -2.82 -12.05 -6.36
CA PHE A 121 -2.27 -10.91 -7.09
C PHE A 121 -1.91 -9.75 -6.14
N ASP A 122 -0.64 -9.38 -6.12
CA ASP A 122 -0.06 -8.41 -5.19
C ASP A 122 0.91 -7.50 -5.96
N VAL A 123 0.39 -6.37 -6.46
CA VAL A 123 1.14 -5.43 -7.30
C VAL A 123 2.28 -4.79 -6.50
N THR A 124 2.03 -4.46 -5.23
CA THR A 124 3.02 -3.89 -4.34
C THR A 124 4.22 -4.82 -4.19
N TYR A 125 3.99 -6.12 -3.96
CA TYR A 125 5.08 -7.09 -3.91
C TYR A 125 5.82 -7.23 -5.25
N TYR A 126 5.13 -7.16 -6.38
CA TYR A 126 5.79 -7.20 -7.69
C TYR A 126 6.71 -5.99 -7.91
N LEU A 127 6.32 -4.80 -7.45
CA LEU A 127 7.17 -3.62 -7.46
C LEU A 127 8.39 -3.79 -6.55
N LEU A 128 8.22 -4.32 -5.33
CA LEU A 128 9.34 -4.62 -4.45
C LEU A 128 10.29 -5.65 -5.09
N ARG A 129 9.76 -6.69 -5.74
CA ARG A 129 10.55 -7.67 -6.48
C ARG A 129 11.33 -7.03 -7.62
N ALA A 130 10.71 -6.14 -8.40
CA ALA A 130 11.38 -5.42 -9.47
C ALA A 130 12.52 -4.54 -8.91
N MET A 131 12.27 -3.78 -7.84
CA MET A 131 13.30 -2.99 -7.15
C MET A 131 14.44 -3.87 -6.63
N SER A 132 14.13 -5.07 -6.14
CA SER A 132 15.15 -6.01 -5.66
C SER A 132 16.02 -6.55 -6.79
N VAL A 133 15.42 -6.87 -7.94
CA VAL A 133 16.15 -7.29 -9.14
C VAL A 133 17.07 -6.17 -9.64
N CYS A 134 16.63 -4.92 -9.55
CA CYS A 134 17.44 -3.74 -9.88
C CYS A 134 18.53 -3.43 -8.83
N GLY A 135 18.60 -4.15 -7.72
CA GLY A 135 19.57 -3.91 -6.64
C GLY A 135 19.27 -2.68 -5.77
N LEU A 136 18.07 -2.12 -5.86
CA LEU A 136 17.65 -0.98 -5.02
C LEU A 136 17.30 -1.40 -3.59
N ILE A 137 16.80 -2.63 -3.43
CA ILE A 137 16.47 -3.23 -2.14
C ILE A 137 16.90 -4.70 -2.09
N TRP A 138 17.07 -5.23 -0.88
CA TRP A 138 17.46 -6.62 -0.63
C TRP A 138 16.80 -7.13 0.65
N ASP A 139 16.99 -8.42 0.97
CA ASP A 139 16.45 -9.08 2.18
C ASP A 139 14.91 -9.01 2.31
N LEU A 140 14.20 -9.18 1.17
CA LEU A 140 12.74 -9.30 1.17
C LEU A 140 12.32 -10.53 1.99
N LYS A 141 11.62 -10.28 3.11
CA LYS A 141 11.18 -11.33 4.04
C LYS A 141 10.11 -12.22 3.39
N PRO A 142 10.35 -13.54 3.25
CA PRO A 142 9.33 -14.45 2.73
C PRO A 142 8.28 -14.78 3.79
N VAL A 143 7.18 -15.39 3.35
CA VAL A 143 6.23 -16.05 4.25
C VAL A 143 6.88 -17.37 4.74
N PRO A 144 7.01 -17.59 6.06
CA PRO A 144 7.66 -18.80 6.58
C PRO A 144 6.76 -20.04 6.45
N ALA A 145 7.38 -21.23 6.39
CA ALA A 145 6.69 -22.51 6.18
C ALA A 145 5.56 -22.78 7.18
N HIS A 146 5.78 -22.48 8.47
CA HIS A 146 4.80 -22.71 9.53
C HIS A 146 3.47 -21.96 9.31
N VAL A 147 3.49 -20.81 8.63
CA VAL A 147 2.26 -20.06 8.28
C VAL A 147 1.45 -20.83 7.23
N TYR A 148 2.11 -21.50 6.28
CA TYR A 148 1.42 -22.35 5.31
C TYR A 148 0.88 -23.64 5.95
N GLU A 149 1.61 -24.21 6.91
CA GLU A 149 1.19 -25.39 7.68
C GLU A 149 -0.07 -25.08 8.51
N GLU A 150 -0.11 -23.93 9.17
CA GLU A 150 -1.29 -23.47 9.90
C GLU A 150 -2.51 -23.32 8.99
N ALA A 151 -2.36 -22.70 7.81
CA ALA A 151 -3.44 -22.57 6.85
C ALA A 151 -3.96 -23.95 6.38
N ALA A 152 -3.07 -24.94 6.22
CA ALA A 152 -3.44 -26.29 5.85
C ALA A 152 -4.21 -27.00 6.97
N ALA A 153 -3.76 -26.87 8.22
CA ALA A 153 -4.43 -27.43 9.39
C ALA A 153 -5.84 -26.82 9.60
N ALA A 154 -5.97 -25.51 9.49
CA ALA A 154 -7.27 -24.82 9.59
C ALA A 154 -8.26 -25.28 8.50
N LYS A 155 -7.77 -25.59 7.31
CA LYS A 155 -8.60 -26.13 6.21
C LYS A 155 -9.07 -27.56 6.50
N GLN A 156 -8.21 -28.40 7.09
CA GLN A 156 -8.56 -29.78 7.47
C GLN A 156 -9.63 -29.80 8.57
N SER A 157 -9.47 -28.99 9.61
CA SER A 157 -10.46 -28.88 10.69
C SER A 157 -11.86 -28.47 10.17
N LYS A 158 -11.93 -27.51 9.25
CA LYS A 158 -13.22 -27.10 8.61
C LYS A 158 -13.85 -28.17 7.71
N SER A 159 -13.08 -29.16 7.26
CA SER A 159 -13.61 -30.27 6.44
C SER A 159 -14.13 -31.44 7.27
N GLU A 160 -13.78 -31.51 8.55
CA GLU A 160 -14.19 -32.57 9.47
C GLU A 160 -15.45 -32.21 10.29
N THR A 161 -15.86 -30.94 10.27
CA THR A 161 -17.09 -30.40 10.88
C THR A 161 -18.21 -30.20 9.88
#